data_AF-A0A959KC69-F1
#
_entry.id   AF-A0A959KC69-F1
#
_cell.length_a   1.000
_cell.length_b   1.000
_cell.length_c   1.000
_cell.angle_alpha   90.00
_cell.angle_beta   90.00
_cell.angle_gamma   90.00
#
_symmetry.space_group_name_H-M   'P 1'
#
loop_
_entity.id
_entity.type
_entity.pdbx_description
1 polymer ?
#
loop_
_entity_poly.entity_id
_entity_poly.type
_entity_poly.pdbx_seq_one_letter_code
_entity_poly.pdbx_strand_id
1 'polypeptide(L)'
;MKPMDSFYVLLLLNLGTFQFTNAQTCPVPIIIGTETITERVEKVIYPTTDRVKVEWQIYSGNAFTNFGISKDEESVVAYGYSVADGIKRSQMVNDAQGKKIEMVIYKPANYGQPRDPDKQDMRFSYKIYEVGVSLMKERHLIEGNLFGQGKNTIYTYPSCKSKTKIIVRRKSGRAKGTISVYERTGSNWNSNPTMVRILEQEQDQQIFTVNSNKELKIELKNNSVGNQLGYSINALVTN
;
A
#
# COMPACT_ATOMS: atom_id res chain seq x y z
N MET A 1 -75.84 10.79 2.00
CA MET A 1 -74.98 9.68 1.52
C MET A 1 -73.56 10.21 1.40
N LYS A 2 -72.64 9.68 2.21
CA LYS A 2 -71.23 10.10 2.25
C LYS A 2 -70.44 9.42 1.13
N PRO A 3 -69.55 10.10 0.39
CA PRO A 3 -68.55 9.43 -0.42
C PRO A 3 -67.42 8.90 0.48
N MET A 4 -66.91 7.72 0.13
CA MET A 4 -65.78 7.04 0.75
C MET A 4 -64.48 7.70 0.30
N ASP A 5 -63.69 8.22 1.26
CA ASP A 5 -62.33 8.68 1.01
C ASP A 5 -61.39 7.48 0.83
N SER A 6 -60.83 7.37 -0.37
CA SER A 6 -59.82 6.39 -0.72
C SER A 6 -58.46 6.82 -0.17
N PHE A 7 -57.93 6.03 0.78
CA PHE A 7 -56.58 6.19 1.30
C PHE A 7 -55.54 5.81 0.25
N TYR A 8 -54.83 6.80 -0.31
CA TYR A 8 -53.57 6.57 -1.02
C TYR A 8 -52.43 6.50 0.00
N VAL A 9 -51.84 5.31 0.14
CA VAL A 9 -50.58 5.10 0.85
C VAL A 9 -49.45 5.64 0.00
N LEU A 10 -48.95 6.84 0.34
CA LEU A 10 -47.77 7.43 -0.29
C LEU A 10 -46.52 6.72 0.27
N LEU A 11 -45.96 5.80 -0.50
CA LEU A 11 -44.69 5.14 -0.20
C LEU A 11 -43.54 6.13 -0.48
N LEU A 12 -43.05 6.81 0.55
CA LEU A 12 -41.84 7.62 0.47
C LEU A 12 -40.61 6.69 0.36
N LEU A 13 -40.14 6.48 -0.87
CA LEU A 13 -38.85 5.85 -1.14
C LEU A 13 -37.73 6.79 -0.66
N ASN A 14 -37.18 6.47 0.50
CA ASN A 14 -35.97 7.07 1.05
C ASN A 14 -34.78 6.63 0.18
N LEU A 15 -34.46 7.39 -0.87
CA LEU A 15 -33.20 7.29 -1.59
C LEU A 15 -32.10 7.90 -0.71
N GLY A 16 -31.71 7.16 0.32
CA GLY A 16 -30.47 7.40 1.04
C GLY A 16 -29.32 7.26 0.04
N THR A 17 -28.77 8.38 -0.41
CA THR A 17 -27.49 8.39 -1.09
C THR A 17 -26.46 7.93 -0.08
N PHE A 18 -26.02 6.66 -0.21
CA PHE A 18 -24.84 6.18 0.48
C PHE A 18 -23.65 7.03 0.01
N GLN A 19 -23.31 8.04 0.80
CA GLN A 19 -22.01 8.70 0.69
C GLN A 19 -20.97 7.67 1.12
N PHE A 20 -20.34 7.01 0.15
CA PHE A 20 -19.08 6.31 0.40
C PHE A 20 -18.07 7.36 0.87
N THR A 21 -17.83 7.44 2.17
CA THR A 21 -16.68 8.14 2.71
C THR A 21 -15.44 7.47 2.12
N ASN A 22 -14.68 8.23 1.34
CA ASN A 22 -13.49 7.77 0.65
C ASN A 22 -12.47 7.25 1.67
N ALA A 23 -12.36 5.93 1.80
CA ALA A 23 -11.37 5.30 2.65
C ALA A 23 -9.96 5.58 2.10
N GLN A 24 -9.22 6.40 2.83
CA GLN A 24 -7.78 6.62 2.66
C GLN A 24 -7.03 5.31 2.85
N THR A 25 -6.07 5.00 1.98
CA THR A 25 -4.95 4.13 2.36
C THR A 25 -3.62 4.82 2.06
N CYS A 26 -3.28 5.72 3.00
CA CYS A 26 -1.91 5.78 3.49
C CYS A 26 -1.52 4.42 4.06
N PRO A 27 -0.22 4.15 4.29
CA PRO A 27 0.17 3.01 5.11
C PRO A 27 -0.44 3.19 6.50
N VAL A 28 -1.68 2.71 6.67
CA VAL A 28 -2.30 2.50 7.96
C VAL A 28 -1.50 1.35 8.53
N PRO A 29 -0.84 1.55 9.68
CA PRO A 29 -0.18 0.43 10.32
C PRO A 29 -1.23 -0.66 10.53
N ILE A 30 -1.01 -1.83 9.94
CA ILE A 30 -1.92 -2.96 10.05
C ILE A 30 -2.02 -3.38 11.50
N ILE A 31 -0.88 -3.28 12.21
CA ILE A 31 -0.81 -3.51 13.63
C ILE A 31 0.00 -2.38 14.28
N ILE A 32 -0.56 -1.84 15.36
CA ILE A 32 0.13 -0.99 16.32
C ILE A 32 -0.02 -1.66 17.68
N GLY A 33 1.06 -1.70 18.44
CA GLY A 33 0.99 -2.10 19.83
C GLY A 33 2.08 -1.45 20.67
N THR A 34 1.77 -1.38 21.96
CA THR A 34 2.74 -1.10 23.02
C THR A 34 2.58 -2.21 24.04
N GLU A 35 3.63 -2.98 24.28
CA GLU A 35 3.56 -4.20 25.07
C GLU A 35 4.74 -4.28 26.05
N THR A 36 4.51 -4.99 27.14
CA THR A 36 5.54 -5.36 28.12
C THR A 36 5.92 -6.81 27.87
N ILE A 37 7.21 -7.10 27.72
CA ILE A 37 7.71 -8.45 27.47
C ILE A 37 8.12 -9.09 28.79
N THR A 38 7.39 -10.13 29.16
CA THR A 38 7.76 -11.01 30.28
C THR A 38 8.76 -12.08 29.82
N GLU A 39 8.49 -12.72 28.67
CA GLU A 39 9.37 -13.75 28.07
C GLU A 39 9.49 -13.63 26.54
N ARG A 40 8.35 -13.64 25.83
CA ARG A 40 8.26 -13.61 24.36
C ARG A 40 6.99 -12.91 23.92
N VAL A 41 7.10 -12.10 22.86
CA VAL A 41 5.97 -11.56 22.12
C VAL A 41 6.10 -11.94 20.65
N GLU A 42 5.00 -12.41 20.08
CA GLU A 42 4.90 -12.82 18.68
C GLU A 42 3.76 -12.06 18.02
N LYS A 43 4.00 -11.54 16.81
CA LYS A 43 2.97 -10.94 15.96
C LYS A 43 3.08 -11.51 14.57
N VAL A 44 1.97 -12.03 14.06
CA VAL A 44 1.88 -12.62 12.72
C VAL A 44 0.99 -11.74 11.86
N ILE A 45 1.43 -11.49 10.63
CA ILE A 45 0.63 -10.83 9.58
C ILE A 45 0.75 -11.61 8.28
N TYR A 46 -0.25 -11.41 7.41
CA TYR A 46 -0.26 -11.91 6.04
C TYR A 46 -0.41 -10.71 5.10
N PRO A 47 0.70 -10.12 4.63
CA PRO A 47 0.65 -8.89 3.87
C PRO A 47 0.01 -9.11 2.50
N THR A 48 -0.74 -8.12 2.04
CA THR A 48 -1.27 -8.03 0.68
C THR A 48 -0.27 -7.38 -0.28
N THR A 49 0.71 -6.65 0.25
CA THR A 49 1.74 -5.98 -0.55
C THR A 49 3.09 -6.69 -0.56
N ASP A 50 3.84 -6.47 -1.63
CA ASP A 50 5.19 -7.00 -1.82
C ASP A 50 6.23 -6.51 -0.79
N ARG A 51 5.96 -5.38 -0.12
CA ARG A 51 6.92 -4.79 0.82
C ARG A 51 6.26 -4.44 2.14
N VAL A 52 6.88 -4.83 3.24
CA VAL A 52 6.44 -4.49 4.59
C VAL A 52 7.56 -3.74 5.30
N LYS A 53 7.23 -2.63 5.97
CA LYS A 53 8.13 -1.97 6.91
C LYS A 53 7.69 -2.32 8.31
N VAL A 54 8.61 -2.85 9.10
CA VAL A 54 8.41 -2.99 10.54
C VAL A 54 9.25 -1.93 11.23
N GLU A 55 8.63 -1.15 12.11
CA GLU A 55 9.30 -0.20 12.99
C GLU A 55 9.10 -0.63 14.43
N TRP A 56 10.13 -0.48 15.26
CA TRP A 56 10.03 -0.77 16.69
C TRP A 56 10.89 0.19 17.50
N GLN A 57 10.51 0.37 18.76
CA GLN A 57 11.22 1.20 19.73
C GLN A 57 11.11 0.56 21.11
N ILE A 58 12.23 0.45 21.81
CA ILE A 58 12.28 -0.05 23.20
C ILE A 58 12.36 1.16 24.12
N TYR A 59 11.50 1.20 25.14
CA TYR A 59 11.37 2.34 26.06
C TYR A 59 12.05 2.13 27.40
N SER A 60 12.17 0.88 27.84
CA SER A 60 12.78 0.53 29.11
C SER A 60 13.26 -0.92 29.10
N GLY A 61 14.38 -1.19 29.77
CA GLY A 61 14.89 -2.53 30.06
C GLY A 61 16.35 -2.72 29.68
N ASN A 62 17.12 -3.48 30.46
CA ASN A 62 18.56 -3.73 30.24
C ASN A 62 18.85 -4.85 29.22
N ALA A 63 17.86 -5.28 28.42
CA ALA A 63 17.92 -6.56 27.72
C ALA A 63 18.38 -6.43 26.25
N PHE A 64 19.28 -7.33 25.86
CA PHE A 64 19.61 -7.61 24.46
C PHE A 64 18.39 -8.22 23.78
N THR A 65 17.59 -7.42 23.10
CA THR A 65 16.40 -7.94 22.43
C THR A 65 16.77 -8.48 21.07
N ASN A 66 16.56 -9.77 20.85
CA ASN A 66 16.63 -10.32 19.50
C ASN A 66 15.27 -10.08 18.84
N PHE A 67 15.31 -9.24 17.81
CA PHE A 67 14.19 -9.00 16.93
C PHE A 67 14.39 -9.87 15.70
N GLY A 68 13.46 -10.78 15.43
CA GLY A 68 13.44 -11.59 14.22
C GLY A 68 12.22 -11.25 13.39
N ILE A 69 12.41 -11.02 12.09
CA ILE A 69 11.32 -11.08 11.13
C ILE A 69 11.53 -12.31 10.28
N SER A 70 10.63 -13.29 10.36
CA SER A 70 10.65 -14.45 9.46
C SER A 70 9.71 -14.24 8.29
N LYS A 71 10.04 -14.86 7.16
CA LYS A 71 9.17 -15.01 6.00
C LYS A 71 9.08 -16.49 5.66
N ASP A 72 7.86 -17.03 5.62
CA ASP A 72 7.59 -18.45 5.35
C ASP A 72 8.46 -19.40 6.18
N GLU A 73 8.70 -19.05 7.45
CA GLU A 73 9.41 -19.87 8.46
C GLU A 73 10.91 -20.12 8.19
N GLU A 74 11.45 -19.71 7.03
CA GLU A 74 12.83 -20.06 6.61
C GLU A 74 13.86 -18.93 6.68
N SER A 75 13.47 -17.65 6.69
CA SER A 75 14.45 -16.55 6.60
C SER A 75 14.28 -15.50 7.69
N VAL A 76 15.18 -15.46 8.68
CA VAL A 76 15.29 -14.30 9.60
C VAL A 76 15.91 -13.12 8.83
N VAL A 77 15.10 -12.11 8.55
CA VAL A 77 15.45 -10.98 7.65
C VAL A 77 16.29 -9.91 8.35
N ALA A 78 16.24 -9.83 9.68
CA ALA A 78 17.06 -8.89 10.44
C ALA A 78 17.26 -9.38 11.87
N TYR A 79 18.43 -9.05 12.43
CA TYR A 79 18.70 -9.03 13.86
C TYR A 79 18.99 -7.58 14.26
N GLY A 80 18.27 -7.08 15.25
CA GLY A 80 18.62 -5.82 15.91
C GLY A 80 19.18 -6.12 17.28
N TYR A 81 20.28 -5.46 17.65
CA TYR A 81 20.69 -5.34 19.05
C TYR A 81 20.33 -3.93 19.51
N SER A 82 19.63 -3.80 20.63
CA SER A 82 19.45 -2.50 21.29
C SER A 82 20.00 -2.56 22.69
N VAL A 83 20.93 -1.64 22.98
CA VAL A 83 21.56 -1.46 24.29
C VAL A 83 21.19 -0.08 24.87
N ALA A 84 20.35 0.70 24.18
CA ALA A 84 20.01 2.06 24.57
C ALA A 84 18.50 2.30 24.47
N ASP A 85 17.93 2.76 25.58
CA ASP A 85 16.55 3.20 25.71
C ASP A 85 16.23 4.27 24.65
N GLY A 86 15.09 4.12 23.98
CA GLY A 86 14.51 5.16 23.13
C GLY A 86 14.94 5.15 21.65
N ILE A 87 15.87 4.30 21.21
CA ILE A 87 16.25 4.24 19.78
C ILE A 87 15.14 3.58 18.96
N LYS A 88 14.61 4.32 17.99
CA LYS A 88 13.70 3.78 16.96
C LYS A 88 14.48 3.04 15.89
N ARG A 89 14.07 1.82 15.58
CA ARG A 89 14.61 0.97 14.52
C ARG A 89 13.55 0.69 13.46
N SER A 90 14.00 0.32 12.27
CA SER A 90 13.10 -0.12 11.21
C SER A 90 13.76 -1.10 10.26
N GLN A 91 13.00 -2.08 9.77
CA GLN A 91 13.42 -3.05 8.77
C GLN A 91 12.42 -3.09 7.62
N MET A 92 12.93 -3.22 6.40
CA MET A 92 12.13 -3.54 5.22
C MET A 92 12.18 -5.04 4.95
N VAL A 93 11.01 -5.64 4.74
CA VAL A 93 10.83 -6.98 4.20
C VAL A 93 10.31 -6.82 2.77
N ASN A 94 10.99 -7.45 1.81
CA ASN A 94 10.56 -7.46 0.40
C ASN A 94 10.08 -8.87 0.01
N ASP A 95 9.34 -8.97 -1.09
CA ASP A 95 8.66 -10.20 -1.51
C ASP A 95 7.81 -10.74 -0.35
N ALA A 96 6.94 -9.89 0.21
CA ALA A 96 6.12 -10.19 1.39
C ALA A 96 4.66 -10.55 1.06
N GLN A 97 4.23 -10.37 -0.20
CA GLN A 97 2.85 -10.55 -0.60
C GLN A 97 2.41 -12.00 -0.44
N GLY A 98 1.30 -12.22 0.27
CA GLY A 98 0.70 -13.54 0.48
C GLY A 98 1.51 -14.47 1.38
N LYS A 99 2.59 -13.98 1.99
CA LYS A 99 3.53 -14.75 2.81
C LYS A 99 3.31 -14.50 4.28
N LYS A 100 3.66 -15.48 5.12
CA LYS A 100 3.58 -15.31 6.58
C LYS A 100 4.76 -14.43 7.02
N ILE A 101 4.47 -13.27 7.58
CA ILE A 101 5.49 -12.43 8.23
C ILE A 101 5.28 -12.50 9.74
N GLU A 102 6.29 -13.00 10.45
CA GLU A 102 6.26 -13.14 11.90
C GLU A 102 7.31 -12.22 12.52
N MET A 103 6.87 -11.36 13.44
CA MET A 103 7.73 -10.56 14.29
C MET A 103 7.85 -11.24 15.65
N VAL A 104 9.06 -11.68 15.98
CA VAL A 104 9.35 -12.30 17.28
C VAL A 104 10.29 -11.41 18.07
N ILE A 105 9.92 -11.16 19.32
CA ILE A 105 10.71 -10.40 20.27
C ILE A 105 10.79 -11.22 21.55
N TYR A 106 12.01 -11.56 21.98
CA TYR A 106 12.19 -12.36 23.19
C TYR A 106 13.26 -11.77 24.12
N LYS A 107 13.07 -12.02 25.41
CA LYS A 107 14.05 -11.72 26.46
C LYS A 107 15.16 -12.79 26.41
N PRO A 108 16.45 -12.43 26.33
CA PRO A 108 17.53 -13.41 26.32
C PRO A 108 17.64 -14.10 27.68
N ALA A 109 17.76 -15.42 27.68
CA ALA A 109 17.71 -16.24 28.90
C ALA A 109 18.86 -16.01 29.90
N ASN A 110 19.97 -15.37 29.47
CA ASN A 110 21.24 -15.38 30.21
C ASN A 110 21.77 -13.99 30.62
N TYR A 111 20.95 -12.94 30.62
CA TYR A 111 21.45 -11.65 31.13
C TYR A 111 21.36 -11.62 32.65
N GLY A 112 22.53 -11.51 33.29
CA GLY A 112 22.71 -11.52 34.73
C GLY A 112 21.71 -10.62 35.45
N GLN A 113 21.36 -11.02 36.68
CA GLN A 113 20.27 -10.44 37.45
C GLN A 113 20.20 -8.91 37.30
N PRO A 114 19.01 -8.36 36.99
CA PRO A 114 18.89 -6.93 36.78
C PRO A 114 19.41 -6.20 38.01
N ARG A 115 20.40 -5.31 37.83
CA ARG A 115 20.93 -4.46 38.91
C ARG A 115 19.86 -3.55 39.53
N ASP A 116 18.71 -3.44 38.89
CA ASP A 116 17.61 -2.57 39.26
C ASP A 116 16.28 -3.35 39.11
N PRO A 117 15.56 -3.63 40.21
CA PRO A 117 14.31 -4.38 40.19
C PRO A 117 13.20 -3.68 39.39
N ASP A 118 13.27 -2.36 39.23
CA ASP A 118 12.28 -1.58 38.46
C ASP A 118 12.51 -1.67 36.93
N LYS A 119 13.62 -2.30 36.51
CA LYS A 119 13.98 -2.54 35.08
C LYS A 119 13.80 -3.99 34.64
N GLN A 120 13.04 -4.79 35.40
CA GLN A 120 12.76 -6.19 35.07
C GLN A 120 11.87 -6.35 33.84
N ASP A 121 10.96 -5.39 33.65
CA ASP A 121 9.93 -5.39 32.62
C ASP A 121 10.36 -4.54 31.42
N MET A 122 10.48 -5.19 30.26
CA MET A 122 10.87 -4.53 29.03
C MET A 122 9.63 -3.99 28.31
N ARG A 123 9.55 -2.68 28.10
CA ARG A 123 8.45 -2.06 27.36
C ARG A 123 8.90 -1.70 25.96
N PHE A 124 8.10 -2.02 24.96
CA PHE A 124 8.38 -1.66 23.57
C PHE A 124 7.10 -1.22 22.84
N SER A 125 7.26 -0.46 21.77
CA SER A 125 6.24 -0.28 20.75
C SER A 125 6.70 -0.83 19.42
N TYR A 126 5.72 -1.16 18.60
CA TYR A 126 5.94 -1.59 17.23
C TYR A 126 4.85 -1.03 16.33
N LYS A 127 5.22 -0.83 15.07
CA LYS A 127 4.32 -0.42 13.99
C LYS A 127 4.70 -1.21 12.75
N ILE A 128 3.72 -1.90 12.19
CA ILE A 128 3.89 -2.70 10.98
C ILE A 128 3.11 -2.04 9.86
N TYR A 129 3.79 -1.70 8.77
CA TYR A 129 3.25 -1.02 7.61
C TYR A 129 3.40 -1.87 6.37
N GLU A 130 2.39 -1.90 5.52
CA GLU A 130 2.58 -2.23 4.11
C GLU A 130 3.15 -1.01 3.37
N VAL A 131 4.25 -1.20 2.64
CA VAL A 131 4.97 -0.15 1.93
C VAL A 131 4.69 -0.22 0.44
N GLY A 132 4.29 0.91 -0.12
CA GLY A 132 3.90 0.98 -1.52
C GLY A 132 2.55 0.30 -1.71
N VAL A 133 1.55 0.78 -0.96
CA VAL A 133 0.15 0.49 -1.27
C VAL A 133 -0.05 0.97 -2.70
N SER A 134 -0.03 0.02 -3.63
CA SER A 134 -0.40 0.30 -5.00
C SER A 134 -1.80 0.90 -4.94
N LEU A 135 -1.94 2.08 -5.52
CA LEU A 135 -3.23 2.74 -5.62
C LEU A 135 -4.09 2.08 -6.68
N MET A 136 -3.62 1.09 -7.43
CA MET A 136 -4.37 0.47 -8.52
C MET A 136 -5.63 -0.23 -7.97
N LYS A 137 -6.81 0.06 -8.55
CA LYS A 137 -8.08 -0.54 -8.11
C LYS A 137 -8.18 -2.03 -8.45
N GLU A 138 -7.54 -2.44 -9.53
CA GLU A 138 -7.53 -3.82 -10.00
C GLU A 138 -6.12 -4.39 -9.78
N ARG A 139 -5.85 -4.98 -8.61
CA ARG A 139 -4.55 -5.61 -8.25
C ARG A 139 -3.36 -4.65 -8.16
N HIS A 140 -2.37 -4.97 -7.33
CA HIS A 140 -1.24 -4.07 -7.04
C HIS A 140 -0.31 -3.79 -8.25
N LEU A 141 -0.34 -4.63 -9.26
CA LEU A 141 0.34 -4.47 -10.55
C LEU A 141 -0.61 -4.95 -11.65
N ILE A 142 -0.82 -4.13 -12.67
CA ILE A 142 -1.64 -4.52 -13.83
C ILE A 142 -0.73 -4.82 -15.00
N GLU A 143 -0.85 -6.02 -15.54
CA GLU A 143 -0.14 -6.44 -16.74
C GLU A 143 -1.12 -6.75 -17.86
N GLY A 144 -0.71 -6.54 -19.11
CA GLY A 144 -1.55 -6.83 -20.26
C GLY A 144 -0.84 -6.63 -21.59
N ASN A 145 -1.58 -6.89 -22.67
CA ASN A 145 -1.13 -6.66 -24.05
C ASN A 145 -2.16 -5.82 -24.80
N LEU A 146 -1.71 -4.83 -25.55
CA LEU A 146 -2.53 -4.05 -26.47
C LEU A 146 -2.17 -4.42 -27.91
N PHE A 147 -3.14 -4.96 -28.65
CA PHE A 147 -2.98 -5.33 -30.06
C PHE A 147 -3.52 -4.23 -30.97
N GLY A 148 -2.82 -3.94 -32.07
CA GLY A 148 -3.20 -2.90 -33.01
C GLY A 148 -3.39 -1.55 -32.31
N GLN A 149 -4.35 -0.73 -32.76
CA GLN A 149 -4.65 0.56 -32.13
C GLN A 149 -5.50 0.45 -30.84
N GLY A 150 -5.37 -0.65 -30.11
CA GLY A 150 -6.09 -0.92 -28.87
C GLY A 150 -5.73 0.04 -27.74
N LYS A 151 -6.64 0.14 -26.76
CA LYS A 151 -6.45 0.93 -25.53
C LYS A 151 -6.88 0.15 -24.30
N ASN A 152 -6.28 0.45 -23.16
CA ASN A 152 -6.77 0.03 -21.86
C ASN A 152 -6.85 1.23 -20.90
N THR A 153 -7.85 1.23 -20.04
CA THR A 153 -8.09 2.27 -19.04
C THR A 153 -8.08 1.65 -17.67
N ILE A 154 -7.30 2.24 -16.78
CA ILE A 154 -7.11 1.76 -15.42
C ILE A 154 -7.39 2.88 -14.44
N TYR A 155 -7.92 2.53 -13.28
CA TYR A 155 -8.25 3.47 -12.23
C TYR A 155 -7.42 3.23 -10.98
N THR A 156 -7.09 4.31 -10.27
CA THR A 156 -6.48 4.24 -8.95
C THR A 156 -7.52 4.55 -7.87
N TYR A 157 -7.28 4.18 -6.62
CA TYR A 157 -7.86 4.82 -5.45
C TYR A 157 -7.24 6.21 -5.26
N PRO A 158 -7.92 7.12 -4.54
CA PRO A 158 -7.31 8.36 -4.08
C PRO A 158 -6.05 8.09 -3.23
N SER A 159 -5.02 8.90 -3.40
CA SER A 159 -3.83 8.87 -2.56
C SER A 159 -4.07 9.66 -1.28
N CYS A 160 -3.41 9.27 -0.20
CA CYS A 160 -3.42 10.06 1.04
C CYS A 160 -2.29 11.12 1.08
N LYS A 161 -1.37 11.10 0.11
CA LYS A 161 -0.29 12.08 -0.04
C LYS A 161 -0.60 13.00 -1.20
N SER A 162 -0.01 14.19 -1.19
CA SER A 162 -0.15 15.19 -2.26
C SER A 162 0.52 14.77 -3.57
N LYS A 163 1.17 13.60 -3.62
CA LYS A 163 1.88 13.11 -4.80
C LYS A 163 1.64 11.63 -5.02
N THR A 164 1.50 11.27 -6.28
CA THR A 164 1.35 9.90 -6.77
C THR A 164 2.37 9.65 -7.87
N LYS A 165 3.12 8.55 -7.78
CA LYS A 165 4.08 8.12 -8.79
C LYS A 165 3.49 7.00 -9.63
N ILE A 166 3.28 7.23 -10.92
CA ILE A 166 2.82 6.19 -11.86
C ILE A 166 4.02 5.69 -12.64
N ILE A 167 4.16 4.37 -12.74
CA ILE A 167 5.23 3.69 -13.46
C ILE A 167 4.57 2.80 -14.51
N VAL A 168 4.83 3.08 -15.78
CA VAL A 168 4.40 2.26 -16.91
C VAL A 168 5.64 1.65 -17.53
N ARG A 169 5.73 0.33 -17.60
CA ARG A 169 6.84 -0.38 -18.22
C ARG A 169 6.37 -1.14 -19.44
N ARG A 170 7.23 -1.19 -20.45
CA ARG A 170 7.14 -2.14 -21.55
C ARG A 170 7.60 -3.50 -21.03
N LYS A 171 6.84 -4.53 -21.38
CA LYS A 171 7.18 -5.93 -21.08
C LYS A 171 7.51 -6.70 -22.36
N SER A 172 6.90 -6.32 -23.46
CA SER A 172 7.14 -6.92 -24.77
C SER A 172 6.61 -6.02 -25.90
N GLY A 173 6.91 -6.39 -27.15
CA GLY A 173 6.38 -5.72 -28.33
C GLY A 173 7.18 -4.47 -28.75
N ARG A 174 6.92 -4.05 -30.00
CA ARG A 174 7.63 -2.96 -30.69
C ARG A 174 6.76 -1.74 -30.94
N ALA A 175 5.53 -1.74 -30.47
CA ALA A 175 4.65 -0.60 -30.65
C ALA A 175 5.04 0.59 -29.77
N LYS A 176 4.83 1.80 -30.30
CA LYS A 176 4.82 3.03 -29.49
C LYS A 176 3.50 3.11 -28.71
N GLY A 177 3.57 3.58 -27.47
CA GLY A 177 2.40 3.81 -26.64
C GLY A 177 2.18 5.29 -26.32
N THR A 178 0.93 5.72 -26.21
CA THR A 178 0.58 6.97 -25.53
C THR A 178 -0.01 6.62 -24.17
N ILE A 179 0.49 7.29 -23.14
CA ILE A 179 -0.02 7.19 -21.78
C ILE A 179 -0.60 8.55 -21.42
N SER A 180 -1.86 8.57 -21.01
CA SER A 180 -2.58 9.77 -20.59
C SER A 180 -3.10 9.57 -19.17
N VAL A 181 -2.78 10.50 -18.26
CA VAL A 181 -3.28 10.48 -16.89
C VAL A 181 -4.29 11.61 -16.68
N TYR A 182 -5.41 11.28 -16.05
CA TYR A 182 -6.51 12.20 -15.75
C TYR A 182 -6.77 12.20 -14.24
N GLU A 183 -7.09 13.37 -13.71
CA GLU A 183 -7.46 13.52 -12.30
C GLU A 183 -8.97 13.70 -12.14
N ARG A 184 -9.55 13.04 -11.14
CA ARG A 184 -10.98 13.18 -10.84
C ARG A 184 -11.28 14.50 -10.14
N THR A 185 -12.16 15.31 -10.70
CA THR A 185 -12.68 16.54 -10.07
C THR A 185 -14.21 16.49 -10.08
N GLY A 186 -14.80 16.23 -8.91
CA GLY A 186 -16.22 15.90 -8.80
C GLY A 186 -16.55 14.63 -9.57
N SER A 187 -17.49 14.72 -10.52
CA SER A 187 -17.87 13.62 -11.42
C SER A 187 -17.06 13.59 -12.73
N ASN A 188 -16.15 14.55 -12.96
CA ASN A 188 -15.43 14.71 -14.22
C ASN A 188 -13.96 14.26 -14.12
N TRP A 189 -13.40 13.90 -15.28
CA TRP A 189 -11.99 13.54 -15.44
C TRP A 189 -11.26 14.63 -16.21
N ASN A 190 -10.32 15.30 -15.55
CA ASN A 190 -9.58 16.40 -16.14
C ASN A 190 -8.22 15.91 -16.62
N SER A 191 -7.94 16.07 -17.92
CA SER A 191 -6.59 15.88 -18.47
C SER A 191 -5.81 17.18 -18.44
N ASN A 192 -4.55 17.11 -18.04
CA ASN A 192 -3.57 18.15 -18.30
C ASN A 192 -2.63 17.65 -19.43
N PRO A 193 -2.29 18.46 -20.44
CA PRO A 193 -1.33 18.08 -21.48
C PRO A 193 0.02 17.58 -20.93
N THR A 194 0.46 18.07 -19.77
CA THR A 194 1.69 17.62 -19.08
C THR A 194 1.58 16.19 -18.51
N MET A 195 0.37 15.64 -18.44
CA MET A 195 0.05 14.27 -18.01
C MET A 195 -0.09 13.30 -19.17
N VAL A 196 0.33 13.70 -20.37
CA VAL A 196 0.41 12.84 -21.54
C VAL A 196 1.89 12.61 -21.88
N ARG A 197 2.31 11.35 -21.98
CA ARG A 197 3.66 10.99 -22.43
C ARG A 197 3.61 9.86 -23.44
N ILE A 198 4.62 9.85 -24.30
CA ILE A 198 4.85 8.78 -25.25
C ILE A 198 5.84 7.79 -24.63
N LEU A 199 5.49 6.52 -24.66
CA LEU A 199 6.40 5.41 -24.41
C LEU A 199 6.98 4.99 -25.75
N GLU A 200 8.18 5.50 -26.05
CA GLU A 200 8.87 5.22 -27.32
C GLU A 200 9.27 3.75 -27.45
N GLN A 201 9.52 3.30 -28.68
CA GLN A 201 9.85 1.90 -28.98
C GLN A 201 11.04 1.38 -28.16
N GLU A 202 12.07 2.21 -28.03
CA GLU A 202 13.32 1.86 -27.34
C GLU A 202 13.29 2.20 -25.83
N GLN A 203 12.15 2.66 -25.32
CA GLN A 203 12.00 2.98 -23.90
C GLN A 203 11.40 1.80 -23.13
N ASP A 204 12.12 1.37 -22.09
CA ASP A 204 11.66 0.33 -21.17
C ASP A 204 10.54 0.82 -20.25
N GLN A 205 10.53 2.11 -19.90
CA GLN A 205 9.54 2.66 -18.99
C GLN A 205 9.30 4.16 -19.15
N GLN A 206 8.13 4.59 -18.69
CA GLN A 206 7.77 5.98 -18.44
C GLN A 206 7.30 6.14 -17.00
N ILE A 207 7.70 7.26 -16.38
CA ILE A 207 7.37 7.59 -15.00
C ILE A 207 6.67 8.95 -14.97
N PHE A 208 5.56 9.00 -14.25
CA PHE A 208 4.81 10.22 -13.96
C PHE A 208 4.88 10.48 -12.46
N THR A 209 5.10 11.74 -12.10
CA THR A 209 4.83 12.23 -10.76
C THR A 209 3.69 13.21 -10.87
N VAL A 210 2.54 12.82 -10.32
CA VAL A 210 1.31 13.61 -10.34
C VAL A 210 1.17 14.25 -8.96
N ASN A 211 1.14 15.58 -8.89
CA ASN A 211 0.99 16.33 -7.64
C ASN A 211 -0.49 16.36 -7.21
N SER A 212 -1.07 15.19 -7.01
CA SER A 212 -2.47 15.04 -6.61
C SER A 212 -2.67 13.84 -5.70
N ASN A 213 -3.60 14.04 -4.77
CA ASN A 213 -4.10 13.03 -3.85
C ASN A 213 -5.43 12.42 -4.33
N LYS A 214 -5.93 12.84 -5.50
CA LYS A 214 -7.23 12.44 -6.03
C LYS A 214 -7.16 11.08 -6.73
N GLU A 215 -8.34 10.54 -7.02
CA GLU A 215 -8.47 9.38 -7.90
C GLU A 215 -7.89 9.70 -9.28
N LEU A 216 -7.11 8.77 -9.85
CA LEU A 216 -6.50 8.91 -11.17
C LEU A 216 -7.10 7.88 -12.14
N LYS A 217 -7.28 8.30 -13.38
CA LYS A 217 -7.56 7.44 -14.53
C LYS A 217 -6.34 7.45 -15.42
N ILE A 218 -5.81 6.28 -15.74
CA ILE A 218 -4.63 6.07 -16.55
C ILE A 218 -5.07 5.36 -17.82
N GLU A 219 -4.95 6.02 -18.96
CA GLU A 219 -5.23 5.43 -20.26
C GLU A 219 -3.92 5.12 -20.97
N LEU A 220 -3.74 3.86 -21.36
CA LEU A 220 -2.64 3.42 -22.21
C LEU A 220 -3.22 3.05 -23.58
N LYS A 221 -2.67 3.64 -24.63
CA LYS A 221 -3.05 3.39 -26.03
C LYS A 221 -1.84 2.90 -26.81
N ASN A 222 -2.02 1.84 -27.61
CA ASN A 222 -1.06 1.44 -28.63
C ASN A 222 -1.28 2.30 -29.89
N ASN A 223 -0.21 2.91 -30.40
CA ASN A 223 -0.25 3.80 -31.56
C ASN A 223 0.16 3.13 -32.88
N SER A 224 0.48 1.83 -32.86
CA SER A 224 0.96 1.10 -34.01
C SER A 224 -0.13 0.22 -34.63
N VAL A 225 -0.18 0.19 -35.96
CA VAL A 225 -1.01 -0.76 -36.71
C VAL A 225 -0.15 -2.01 -36.96
N GLY A 226 -0.63 -3.19 -36.56
CA GLY A 226 0.05 -4.47 -36.78
C GLY A 226 1.11 -4.86 -35.74
N ASN A 227 1.45 -4.00 -34.79
CA ASN A 227 2.33 -4.34 -33.66
C ASN A 227 1.55 -4.39 -32.35
N GLN A 228 2.12 -5.10 -31.37
CA GLN A 228 1.62 -5.16 -30.00
C GLN A 228 2.47 -4.33 -29.04
N LEU A 229 1.84 -3.89 -27.95
CA LEU A 229 2.49 -3.30 -26.77
C LEU A 229 2.13 -4.15 -25.56
N GLY A 230 3.06 -4.96 -25.07
CA GLY A 230 2.96 -5.62 -23.77
C GLY A 230 3.41 -4.66 -22.68
N TYR A 231 2.65 -4.55 -21.58
CA TYR A 231 2.89 -3.54 -20.56
C TYR A 231 2.66 -4.05 -19.14
N SER A 232 3.26 -3.34 -18.18
CA SER A 232 2.91 -3.41 -16.76
C SER A 232 2.75 -2.00 -16.19
N ILE A 233 1.71 -1.74 -15.40
CA ILE A 233 1.41 -0.44 -14.80
C ILE A 233 1.27 -0.58 -13.29
N ASN A 234 1.86 0.36 -12.56
CA ASN A 234 1.68 0.51 -11.12
C ASN A 234 1.56 2.00 -10.75
N ALA A 235 0.76 2.32 -9.74
CA ALA A 235 0.63 3.65 -9.17
C ALA A 235 0.93 3.59 -7.67
N LEU A 236 1.90 4.38 -7.22
CA LEU A 236 2.43 4.31 -5.86
C LEU A 236 2.28 5.65 -5.15
N VAL A 237 1.93 5.61 -3.87
CA VAL A 237 2.00 6.78 -2.99
C VAL A 237 3.45 7.26 -2.86
N THR A 238 3.71 8.56 -2.95
CA THR A 238 5.03 9.17 -2.70
C THR A 238 4.94 10.40 -1.79
N ASN A 239 6.03 10.70 -1.08
CA ASN A 239 6.19 11.94 -0.30
C ASN A 239 6.59 13.12 -1.20
#